data_AF-A0A9I9E1L5-F1
#
_entry.id   AF-A0A9I9E1L5-F1
#
_cell.length_a   1.000
_cell.length_b   1.000
_cell.length_c   1.000
_cell.angle_alpha   90.00
_cell.angle_beta   90.00
_cell.angle_gamma   90.00
#
_symmetry.space_group_name_H-M   'P 1'
#
loop_
_entity.id
_entity.type
_entity.pdbx_description
1 polymer ?
#
loop_
_entity_poly.entity_id
_entity_poly.type
_entity_poly.pdbx_seq_one_letter_code
_entity_poly.pdbx_strand_id
1 'polypeptide(L)' 'MASTIPQARQLVNHRHILVNGSIVDIPSYRCKPRDIITAKDEKKSRTLI' A
#
# COMPACT_ATOMS: atom_id res chain seq x y z
N MET A 1 -9.44 -3.19 2.81
CA MET A 1 -8.70 -4.29 2.16
C MET A 1 -9.11 -4.29 0.69
N ALA A 2 -8.29 -4.78 -0.23
CA ALA A 2 -8.65 -4.82 -1.66
C ALA A 2 -9.27 -6.17 -2.05
N SER A 3 -10.37 -6.14 -2.79
CA SER A 3 -11.07 -7.34 -3.30
C SER A 3 -10.58 -7.79 -4.67
N THR A 4 -9.89 -6.91 -5.42
CA THR A 4 -9.37 -7.22 -6.76
C THR A 4 -7.93 -6.73 -6.96
N ILE A 5 -7.18 -7.38 -7.85
CA ILE A 5 -5.80 -6.98 -8.20
C ILE A 5 -5.76 -5.53 -8.75
N PRO A 6 -6.65 -5.10 -9.66
CA PRO A 6 -6.67 -3.72 -10.14
C PRO A 6 -6.87 -2.71 -9.00
N GLN A 7 -7.74 -3.02 -8.04
CA GLN A 7 -7.96 -2.17 -6.86
C GLN A 7 -6.71 -2.08 -5.98
N ALA A 8 -5.99 -3.20 -5.77
CA ALA A 8 -4.72 -3.19 -5.04
C ALA A 8 -3.66 -2.31 -5.73
N ARG A 9 -3.56 -2.38 -7.07
CA ARG A 9 -2.65 -1.51 -7.84
C ARG A 9 -3.01 -0.03 -7.72
N GLN A 10 -4.31 0.28 -7.69
CA GLN A 10 -4.79 1.65 -7.45
C GLN A 10 -4.33 2.15 -6.08
N LEU A 11 -4.50 1.35 -5.01
CA LEU A 11 -4.07 1.73 -3.67
C LEU A 11 -2.57 2.02 -3.59
N VAL A 12 -1.76 1.19 -4.25
CA VAL A 12 -0.30 1.38 -4.31
C VAL A 12 0.04 2.65 -5.11
N ASN A 13 -0.43 2.79 -6.36
CA ASN A 13 -0.16 3.97 -7.21
C ASN A 13 -0.56 5.31 -6.55
N HIS A 14 -1.65 5.31 -5.77
CA HIS A 14 -2.13 6.50 -5.07
C HIS A 14 -1.44 6.75 -3.72
N ARG A 15 -0.32 6.08 -3.42
CA ARG A 15 0.52 6.33 -2.22
C ARG A 15 -0.20 6.06 -0.90
N HIS A 16 -1.13 5.10 -0.89
CA HIS A 16 -1.82 4.69 0.35
C HIS A 16 -1.03 3.67 1.16
N ILE A 17 0.02 3.06 0.59
CA ILE A 17 0.82 1.99 1.20
C ILE A 17 2.21 2.50 1.59
N LEU A 18 2.65 2.10 2.77
CA LEU A 18 3.97 2.29 3.31
C LEU A 18 4.66 0.93 3.45
N VAL A 19 5.95 0.86 3.12
CA VAL A 19 6.81 -0.29 3.41
C VAL A 19 7.95 0.22 4.29
N ASN A 20 8.10 -0.36 5.48
CA ASN A 20 9.10 0.05 6.48
C ASN A 20 9.05 1.57 6.79
N GLY A 21 7.84 2.15 6.80
CA GLY A 21 7.62 3.58 7.05
C GLY A 21 7.86 4.51 5.86
N SER A 22 8.29 3.98 4.71
CA SER A 22 8.49 4.75 3.47
C SER A 22 7.34 4.53 2.48
N ILE A 23 6.92 5.58 1.76
CA ILE A 23 5.87 5.49 0.74
C ILE A 23 6.37 4.65 -0.43
N VAL A 24 5.59 3.64 -0.82
CA VAL A 24 5.83 2.83 -2.01
C VAL A 24 4.63 2.95 -2.93
N ASP A 25 4.85 3.52 -4.11
CA ASP A 25 3.85 3.71 -5.17
C ASP A 25 4.07 2.84 -6.40
N ILE A 26 4.98 1.85 -6.31
CA ILE A 26 5.31 0.92 -7.39
C ILE A 26 4.60 -0.42 -7.11
N PRO A 27 3.56 -0.81 -7.89
CA PRO A 27 2.84 -2.07 -7.66
C PRO A 27 3.68 -3.32 -7.92
N SER A 28 4.80 -3.18 -8.63
CA SER A 28 5.78 -4.24 -8.88
C SER A 28 6.92 -4.27 -7.84
N TYR A 29 6.81 -3.52 -6.74
CA TYR A 29 7.78 -3.58 -5.65
C TYR A 29 7.90 -5.02 -5.13
N ARG A 30 9.14 -5.53 -5.10
CA ARG A 30 9.42 -6.89 -4.62
C ARG A 30 9.64 -6.84 -3.11
N CYS A 31 8.65 -7.30 -2.36
CA CYS A 31 8.73 -7.42 -0.91
C CYS A 31 9.87 -8.36 -0.49
N LYS A 32 10.61 -7.97 0.54
CA LYS A 32 11.62 -8.81 1.18
C LYS A 32 11.05 -9.44 2.44
N PRO A 33 11.55 -10.61 2.87
CA PRO A 33 11.21 -11.16 4.17
C PRO A 33 11.50 -10.14 5.27
N ARG A 34 10.56 -9.99 6.22
CA ARG A 34 10.57 -9.01 7.33
C ARG A 34 10.24 -7.57 6.95
N ASP A 35 9.84 -7.29 5.70
CA ASP A 35 9.26 -5.99 5.36
C ASP A 35 7.93 -5.80 6.11
N ILE A 36 7.74 -4.61 6.69
CA ILE A 36 6.52 -4.21 7.39
C ILE A 36 5.69 -3.36 6.44
N ILE A 37 4.50 -3.85 6.07
CA ILE A 37 3.56 -3.15 5.18
C ILE A 37 2.49 -2.49 6.06
N THR A 38 2.35 -1.17 5.95
CA THR A 38 1.33 -0.40 6.67
C THR A 38 0.55 0.52 5.75
N ALA A 39 -0.67 0.87 6.15
CA ALA A 39 -1.44 1.93 5.50
C ALA A 39 -0.92 3.29 5.95
N LYS A 40 -0.91 4.26 5.04
CA LYS A 40 -0.63 5.66 5.39
C LYS A 40 -1.67 6.17 6.40
N ASP A 41 -1.24 6.98 7.37
CA ASP A 41 -2.05 7.46 8.50
C ASP A 41 -3.11 8.53 8.11
N GLU A 42 -3.50 8.60 6.85
CA GLU A 42 -4.57 9.49 6.37
C GLU A 42 -5.94 8.80 6.49
N LYS A 43 -6.96 9.56 6.90
CA LYS A 43 -8.35 9.06 7.01
C LYS A 43 -8.80 8.30 5.74
N LYS A 44 -8.50 8.84 4.56
CA LYS A 44 -8.87 8.21 3.27
C LYS A 44 -8.20 6.85 3.08
N SER A 45 -6.90 6.74 3.37
CA SER A 45 -6.15 5.48 3.28
C SER A 45 -6.68 4.44 4.27
N ARG A 46 -6.95 4.83 5.51
CA ARG A 46 -7.50 3.95 6.56
C ARG A 46 -8.91 3.45 6.30
N THR A 47 -9.74 4.22 5.59
CA THR A 47 -11.09 3.77 5.21
C THR A 47 -11.06 2.80 4.03
N LEU A 48 -10.04 2.87 3.17
CA LEU A 48 -9.92 2.06 1.96
C LEU A 48 -9.17 0.72 2.19
N ILE A 49 -8.26 0.68 3.16
CA ILE A 49 -7.41 -0.48 3.50
C ILE A 49 -7.94 -1.18 4.75
#